data_AF-A0A6H2D2X6-F1
#
_entry.id   AF-A0A6H2D2X6-F1
#
_cell.length_a   1.000
_cell.length_b   1.000
_cell.length_c   1.000
_cell.angle_alpha   90.00
_cell.angle_beta   90.00
_cell.angle_gamma   90.00
#
_symmetry.space_group_name_H-M   'P 1'
#
loop_
_entity.id
_entity.type
_entity.pdbx_description
1 polymer ?
#
loop_
_entity_poly.entity_id
_entity_poly.type
_entity_poly.pdbx_seq_one_letter_code
_entity_poly.pdbx_strand_id
1 'polypeptide(L)'
;MKKLTSITMAFALTLLVSSFAFAMQGMDHGNMKAGDMSVHESMKVMEDNLALMKADVETMKDPAKRKAAMGAMNKHMNDMHHGMAGVEAHAKKNHDKHMEASMKQLNKEMMITMKGMGVTKKDADKGIPMMMDGIHKMENTIQKMKSMK
;
A
#
# COMPACT_ATOMS: atom_id res chain seq x y z
N MET A 1 -40.25 -12.75 -47.77
CA MET A 1 -38.92 -12.16 -47.55
C MET A 1 -39.06 -10.66 -47.34
N LYS A 2 -38.74 -10.17 -46.14
CA LYS A 2 -38.21 -8.83 -45.84
C LYS A 2 -37.80 -8.82 -44.36
N LYS A 3 -36.50 -8.70 -44.13
CA LYS A 3 -35.83 -8.57 -42.83
C LYS A 3 -36.20 -7.20 -42.23
N LEU A 4 -36.23 -7.09 -40.91
CA LEU A 4 -35.70 -5.96 -40.13
C LEU A 4 -35.88 -6.27 -38.64
N THR A 5 -34.79 -6.73 -38.04
CA THR A 5 -34.55 -6.82 -36.60
C THR A 5 -34.28 -5.43 -36.04
N SER A 6 -35.12 -4.96 -35.12
CA SER A 6 -34.84 -3.81 -34.26
C SER A 6 -34.97 -4.26 -32.81
N ILE A 7 -33.84 -4.70 -32.26
CA ILE A 7 -33.64 -4.92 -30.82
C ILE A 7 -33.51 -3.54 -30.19
N THR A 8 -34.39 -3.19 -29.27
CA THR A 8 -34.28 -1.97 -28.48
C THR A 8 -34.81 -2.23 -27.07
N MET A 9 -33.97 -1.87 -26.09
CA MET A 9 -34.24 -1.68 -24.66
C MET A 9 -34.53 -2.94 -23.83
N ALA A 10 -34.05 -3.05 -22.59
CA ALA A 10 -33.04 -2.34 -21.83
C ALA A 10 -32.78 -3.20 -20.58
N PHE A 11 -31.53 -3.23 -20.14
CA PHE A 11 -31.06 -3.86 -18.92
C PHE A 11 -31.86 -3.39 -17.69
N ALA A 12 -32.46 -4.32 -16.98
CA ALA A 12 -32.88 -4.12 -15.59
C ALA A 12 -32.80 -5.45 -14.86
N LEU A 13 -31.61 -5.79 -14.31
CA LEU A 13 -31.44 -6.83 -13.27
C LEU A 13 -29.99 -6.87 -12.77
N THR A 14 -29.55 -5.82 -12.08
CA THR A 14 -28.39 -5.87 -11.17
C THR A 14 -28.60 -4.93 -9.98
N LEU A 15 -29.75 -5.06 -9.31
CA LEU A 15 -29.93 -4.59 -7.94
C LEU A 15 -29.95 -5.83 -7.07
N LEU A 16 -28.80 -6.23 -6.49
CA LEU A 16 -28.71 -7.09 -5.29
C LEU A 16 -27.25 -7.37 -4.86
N VAL A 17 -26.37 -6.35 -4.81
CA VAL A 17 -25.16 -6.43 -3.97
C VAL A 17 -24.89 -5.07 -3.32
N SER A 18 -25.88 -4.55 -2.60
CA SER A 18 -25.72 -3.39 -1.72
C SER A 18 -25.77 -3.87 -0.27
N SER A 19 -24.61 -4.05 0.37
CA SER A 19 -24.45 -3.88 1.84
C SER A 19 -23.04 -4.18 2.41
N PHE A 20 -21.94 -3.89 1.71
CA PHE A 20 -20.61 -3.80 2.37
C PHE A 20 -19.78 -2.56 1.98
N ALA A 21 -20.34 -1.61 1.24
CA ALA A 21 -19.59 -0.43 0.76
C ALA A 21 -19.62 0.79 1.70
N PHE A 22 -20.18 0.68 2.90
CA PHE A 22 -20.22 1.77 3.88
C PHE A 22 -19.24 1.50 5.03
N ALA A 23 -17.97 1.87 4.87
CA ALA A 23 -17.07 2.17 6.00
C ALA A 23 -15.68 2.73 5.63
N MET A 24 -15.18 2.61 4.38
CA MET A 24 -13.80 3.02 4.04
C MET A 24 -13.70 4.22 3.09
N GLN A 25 -14.67 5.12 3.11
CA GLN A 25 -14.64 6.34 2.28
C GLN A 25 -14.62 7.56 3.20
N GLY A 26 -13.43 7.89 3.72
CA GLY A 26 -13.32 9.04 4.62
C GLY A 26 -11.98 9.29 5.28
N MET A 27 -10.90 8.62 4.89
CA MET A 27 -9.56 9.05 5.30
C MET A 27 -8.66 9.12 4.08
N ASP A 28 -8.79 10.21 3.34
CA ASP A 28 -7.83 10.60 2.31
C ASP A 28 -6.54 11.05 3.01
N HIS A 29 -5.75 10.07 3.47
CA HIS A 29 -4.49 10.30 4.17
C HIS A 29 -3.39 10.89 3.27
N GLY A 30 -3.64 11.02 1.96
CA GLY A 30 -2.67 11.57 1.00
C GLY A 30 -2.37 13.06 1.19
N ASN A 31 -3.23 13.80 1.89
CA ASN A 31 -3.11 15.25 2.10
C ASN A 31 -2.66 15.66 3.52
N MET A 32 -2.41 14.72 4.43
CA MET A 32 -1.94 15.04 5.79
C MET A 32 -0.44 15.31 5.79
N LYS A 33 0.01 16.43 6.38
CA LYS A 33 1.43 16.74 6.47
C LYS A 33 2.10 15.84 7.51
N ALA A 34 3.39 15.58 7.31
CA ALA A 34 4.23 14.90 8.30
C ALA A 34 4.14 15.64 9.66
N GLY A 35 3.56 14.99 10.67
CA GLY A 35 3.41 15.53 12.02
C GLY A 35 1.97 15.85 12.47
N ASP A 36 1.00 15.84 11.56
CA ASP A 36 -0.42 16.08 11.92
C ASP A 36 -1.12 14.82 12.47
N MET A 37 -0.54 13.63 12.24
CA MET A 37 -1.10 12.35 12.67
C MET A 37 -0.53 11.94 14.03
N SER A 38 -1.38 11.35 14.88
CA SER A 38 -0.90 10.62 16.06
C SER A 38 -0.05 9.41 15.65
N VAL A 39 0.75 8.88 16.57
CA VAL A 39 1.52 7.63 16.31
C VAL A 39 0.60 6.48 15.97
N HIS A 40 -0.53 6.36 16.65
CA HIS A 40 -1.47 5.27 16.40
C HIS A 40 -2.01 5.33 14.98
N GLU A 41 -2.44 6.52 14.52
CA GLU A 41 -2.89 6.72 13.14
C GLU A 41 -1.76 6.48 12.14
N SER A 42 -0.55 6.93 12.46
CA SER A 42 0.63 6.76 11.62
C SER A 42 1.00 5.29 11.44
N MET A 43 0.98 4.51 12.54
CA MET A 43 1.19 3.06 12.52
C MET A 43 0.09 2.35 11.73
N LYS A 44 -1.17 2.77 11.89
CA LYS A 44 -2.28 2.23 11.10
C LYS A 44 -2.10 2.49 9.60
N VAL A 45 -1.73 3.71 9.21
CA VAL A 45 -1.44 4.06 7.80
C VAL A 45 -0.31 3.20 7.25
N MET A 46 0.75 2.98 8.03
CA MET A 46 1.84 2.09 7.63
C MET A 46 1.38 0.64 7.44
N GLU A 47 0.57 0.10 8.35
CA GLU A 47 0.05 -1.26 8.26
C GLU A 47 -0.91 -1.46 7.07
N ASP A 48 -1.87 -0.56 6.92
CA ASP A 48 -2.87 -0.62 5.86
C ASP A 48 -2.17 -0.53 4.48
N ASN A 49 -1.22 0.39 4.31
CA ASN A 49 -0.48 0.51 3.05
C ASN A 49 0.48 -0.67 2.81
N LEU A 50 1.09 -1.24 3.85
CA LEU A 50 1.92 -2.42 3.68
C LEU A 50 1.10 -3.62 3.18
N ALA A 51 -0.12 -3.80 3.70
CA ALA A 51 -1.04 -4.83 3.23
C ALA A 51 -1.44 -4.62 1.77
N LEU A 52 -1.74 -3.37 1.38
CA LEU A 52 -2.05 -3.02 -0.01
C LEU A 52 -0.85 -3.24 -0.94
N MET A 53 0.35 -2.85 -0.52
CA MET A 53 1.59 -3.12 -1.26
C MET A 53 1.81 -4.61 -1.49
N LYS A 54 1.52 -5.46 -0.50
CA LYS A 54 1.61 -6.92 -0.63
C LYS A 54 0.64 -7.43 -1.71
N ALA A 55 -0.59 -6.94 -1.70
CA ALA A 55 -1.59 -7.26 -2.72
C ALA A 55 -1.19 -6.76 -4.12
N ASP A 56 -0.55 -5.60 -4.22
CA ASP A 56 -0.02 -5.08 -5.49
C ASP A 56 1.08 -6.00 -6.03
N VAL A 57 2.05 -6.42 -5.20
CA VAL A 57 3.12 -7.34 -5.62
C VAL A 57 2.56 -8.68 -6.07
N GLU A 58 1.53 -9.21 -5.40
CA GLU A 58 0.82 -10.41 -5.86
C GLU A 58 0.15 -10.19 -7.22
N THR A 59 -0.49 -9.03 -7.40
CA THR A 59 -1.10 -8.65 -8.68
C THR A 59 -0.06 -8.50 -9.81
N MET A 60 1.17 -8.09 -9.50
CA MET A 60 2.26 -7.95 -10.49
C MET A 60 2.73 -9.26 -11.11
N LYS A 61 2.39 -10.41 -10.50
CA LYS A 61 2.64 -11.74 -11.07
C LYS A 61 1.91 -11.92 -12.39
N ASP A 62 0.76 -11.26 -12.57
CA ASP A 62 0.05 -11.17 -13.85
C ASP A 62 0.69 -10.07 -14.75
N PRO A 63 1.31 -10.44 -15.90
CA PRO A 63 1.93 -9.48 -16.79
C PRO A 63 0.97 -8.39 -17.30
N ALA A 64 -0.32 -8.72 -17.49
CA ALA A 64 -1.31 -7.77 -18.00
C ALA A 64 -1.67 -6.69 -16.97
N LYS A 65 -1.57 -7.01 -15.67
CA LYS A 65 -1.91 -6.09 -14.57
C LYS A 65 -0.71 -5.38 -13.97
N ARG A 66 0.50 -5.88 -14.24
CA ARG A 66 1.76 -5.41 -13.64
C ARG A 66 1.96 -3.90 -13.68
N LYS A 67 1.69 -3.25 -14.82
CA LYS A 67 1.87 -1.80 -14.93
C LYS A 67 0.93 -1.02 -14.01
N ALA A 68 -0.32 -1.42 -13.93
CA ALA A 68 -1.31 -0.79 -13.05
C ALA A 68 -0.96 -1.03 -11.58
N ALA A 69 -0.61 -2.27 -11.22
CA ALA A 69 -0.17 -2.63 -9.87
C ALA A 69 1.10 -1.87 -9.46
N MET A 70 2.08 -1.68 -10.36
CA MET A 70 3.25 -0.84 -10.08
C MET A 70 2.87 0.63 -9.81
N GLY A 71 1.84 1.15 -10.50
CA GLY A 71 1.31 2.48 -10.26
C GLY A 71 0.66 2.61 -8.87
N ALA A 72 -0.19 1.65 -8.52
CA ALA A 72 -0.81 1.56 -7.19
C ALA A 72 0.25 1.44 -6.09
N MET A 73 1.25 0.59 -6.30
CA MET A 73 2.32 0.38 -5.33
C MET A 73 3.12 1.66 -5.05
N ASN A 74 3.39 2.49 -6.06
CA ASN A 74 4.02 3.80 -5.83
C ASN A 74 3.17 4.70 -4.92
N LYS A 75 1.85 4.68 -5.10
CA LYS A 75 0.93 5.46 -4.26
C LYS A 75 0.97 4.97 -2.82
N HIS A 76 0.80 3.66 -2.61
CA HIS A 76 0.84 3.07 -1.27
C HIS A 76 2.18 3.27 -0.57
N MET A 77 3.29 3.24 -1.31
CA MET A 77 4.62 3.58 -0.79
C MET A 77 4.72 5.04 -0.35
N ASN A 78 4.14 5.96 -1.10
CA ASN A 78 4.11 7.38 -0.72
C ASN A 78 3.28 7.59 0.56
N ASP A 79 2.12 6.95 0.66
CA ASP A 79 1.26 7.02 1.84
C ASP A 79 1.92 6.35 3.05
N MET A 80 2.64 5.25 2.83
CA MET A 80 3.48 4.62 3.85
C MET A 80 4.59 5.56 4.35
N HIS A 81 5.23 6.32 3.45
CA HIS A 81 6.22 7.32 3.83
C HIS A 81 5.62 8.44 4.69
N HIS A 82 4.38 8.86 4.46
CA HIS A 82 3.68 9.79 5.35
C HIS A 82 3.44 9.21 6.74
N GLY A 83 3.02 7.93 6.82
CA GLY A 83 2.91 7.20 8.09
C GLY A 83 4.26 7.14 8.84
N MET A 84 5.33 6.78 8.15
CA MET A 84 6.68 6.76 8.73
C MET A 84 7.10 8.15 9.26
N ALA A 85 6.81 9.22 8.52
CA ALA A 85 7.16 10.57 8.95
C ALA A 85 6.42 10.98 10.25
N GLY A 86 5.16 10.57 10.44
CA GLY A 86 4.42 10.79 11.68
C GLY A 86 5.03 10.04 12.87
N VAL A 87 5.40 8.77 12.69
CA VAL A 87 6.08 7.99 13.72
C VAL A 87 7.46 8.56 14.05
N GLU A 88 8.25 8.95 13.03
CA GLU A 88 9.55 9.59 13.23
C GLU A 88 9.45 10.90 14.02
N ALA A 89 8.45 11.73 13.74
CA ALA A 89 8.23 12.98 14.46
C ALA A 89 7.96 12.72 15.94
N HIS A 90 7.11 11.73 16.26
CA HIS A 90 6.88 11.33 17.64
C HIS A 90 8.12 10.74 18.30
N ALA A 91 8.86 9.87 17.61
CA ALA A 91 10.08 9.27 18.13
C ALA A 91 11.10 10.35 18.53
N LYS A 92 11.30 11.35 17.66
CA LYS A 92 12.17 12.50 17.93
C LYS A 92 11.68 13.33 19.11
N LYS A 93 10.38 13.63 19.16
CA LYS A 93 9.76 14.42 20.25
C LYS A 93 9.91 13.76 21.62
N ASN A 94 9.82 12.43 21.68
CA ASN A 94 9.90 11.66 22.92
C ASN A 94 11.29 11.07 23.18
N HIS A 95 12.29 11.42 22.35
CA HIS A 95 13.65 10.86 22.41
C HIS A 95 13.69 9.31 22.39
N ASP A 96 12.74 8.68 21.71
CA ASP A 96 12.64 7.23 21.60
C ASP A 96 13.64 6.71 20.55
N LYS A 97 14.83 6.33 21.04
CA LYS A 97 15.93 5.82 20.20
C LYS A 97 15.63 4.48 19.55
N HIS A 98 14.76 3.67 20.14
CA HIS A 98 14.37 2.39 19.55
C HIS A 98 13.41 2.58 18.39
N MET A 99 12.45 3.51 18.53
CA MET A 99 11.56 3.89 17.45
C MET A 99 12.32 4.56 16.31
N GLU A 100 13.25 5.49 16.60
CA GLU A 100 14.14 6.08 15.60
C GLU A 100 14.95 5.03 14.83
N ALA A 101 15.49 4.02 15.53
CA ALA A 101 16.25 2.94 14.91
C ALA A 101 15.36 2.05 14.01
N SER A 102 14.14 1.77 14.45
CA SER A 102 13.16 0.99 13.69
C SER A 102 12.73 1.73 12.42
N MET A 103 12.57 3.07 12.48
CA MET A 103 12.27 3.89 11.30
C MET A 103 13.41 3.88 10.28
N LYS A 104 14.65 3.99 10.73
CA LYS A 104 15.82 3.85 9.86
C LYS A 104 15.88 2.47 9.19
N GLN A 105 15.49 1.42 9.91
CA GLN A 105 15.43 0.07 9.37
C GLN A 105 14.31 -0.07 8.33
N LEU A 106 13.11 0.42 8.63
CA LEU A 106 11.98 0.46 7.69
C LEU A 106 12.33 1.19 6.40
N ASN A 107 13.03 2.32 6.46
CA ASN A 107 13.46 3.04 5.27
C ASN A 107 14.40 2.20 4.38
N LYS A 108 15.35 1.45 4.99
CA LYS A 108 16.21 0.53 4.23
C LYS A 108 15.41 -0.57 3.54
N GLU A 109 14.41 -1.12 4.23
CA GLU A 109 13.56 -2.20 3.71
C GLU A 109 12.63 -1.69 2.60
N MET A 110 12.14 -0.45 2.72
CA MET A 110 11.44 0.26 1.66
C MET A 110 12.33 0.46 0.44
N MET A 111 13.60 0.81 0.60
CA MET A 111 14.54 0.90 -0.53
C MET A 111 14.77 -0.43 -1.24
N ILE A 112 14.78 -1.57 -0.53
CA ILE A 112 14.83 -2.90 -1.15
C ILE A 112 13.61 -3.09 -2.06
N THR A 113 12.44 -2.71 -1.57
CA THR A 113 11.19 -2.76 -2.33
C THR A 113 11.25 -1.87 -3.58
N MET A 114 11.70 -0.62 -3.46
CA MET A 114 11.89 0.30 -4.59
C MET A 114 12.88 -0.25 -5.62
N LYS A 115 13.98 -0.86 -5.15
CA LYS A 115 14.94 -1.51 -6.03
C LYS A 115 14.29 -2.66 -6.79
N GLY A 116 13.48 -3.49 -6.11
CA GLY A 116 12.68 -4.54 -6.73
C GLY A 116 11.74 -4.00 -7.82
N MET A 117 11.08 -2.86 -7.59
CA MET A 117 10.27 -2.20 -8.62
C MET A 117 11.11 -1.77 -9.83
N GLY A 118 12.32 -1.25 -9.60
CA GLY A 118 13.27 -0.90 -10.66
C GLY A 118 13.72 -2.11 -11.48
N VAL A 119 14.02 -3.23 -10.81
CA VAL A 119 14.39 -4.50 -11.45
C VAL A 119 13.22 -5.09 -12.24
N THR A 120 12.01 -5.03 -11.69
CA THR A 120 10.78 -5.58 -12.30
C THR A 120 10.50 -5.02 -13.70
N LYS A 121 10.92 -3.77 -13.97
CA LYS A 121 10.79 -3.16 -15.30
C LYS A 121 11.60 -3.88 -16.39
N LYS A 122 12.67 -4.57 -16.00
CA LYS A 122 13.58 -5.29 -16.90
C LYS A 122 13.47 -6.80 -16.77
N ASP A 123 13.26 -7.29 -15.55
CA ASP A 123 13.22 -8.70 -15.17
C ASP A 123 12.25 -8.87 -14.00
N ALA A 124 11.01 -9.26 -14.32
CA ALA A 124 9.95 -9.43 -13.34
C ALA A 124 10.21 -10.62 -12.40
N ASP A 125 10.85 -11.68 -12.91
CA ASP A 125 11.12 -12.91 -12.15
C ASP A 125 12.14 -12.68 -11.04
N LYS A 126 13.06 -11.72 -11.22
CA LYS A 126 13.93 -11.24 -10.14
C LYS A 126 13.31 -10.12 -9.31
N GLY A 127 12.62 -9.19 -9.96
CA GLY A 127 12.12 -7.98 -9.30
C GLY A 127 10.99 -8.24 -8.31
N ILE A 128 10.04 -9.11 -8.65
CA ILE A 128 8.88 -9.44 -7.80
C ILE A 128 9.29 -10.08 -6.48
N PRO A 129 10.16 -11.11 -6.46
CA PRO A 129 10.68 -11.67 -5.21
C PRO A 129 11.40 -10.64 -4.33
N MET A 130 12.17 -9.72 -4.93
CA MET A 130 12.85 -8.65 -4.17
C MET A 130 11.86 -7.68 -3.52
N MET A 131 10.77 -7.33 -4.22
CA MET A 131 9.71 -6.51 -3.65
C MET A 131 9.05 -7.23 -2.46
N MET A 132 8.74 -8.51 -2.61
CA MET A 132 8.12 -9.30 -1.54
C MET A 132 9.05 -9.45 -0.32
N ASP A 133 10.35 -9.67 -0.53
CA ASP A 133 11.35 -9.71 0.54
C ASP A 133 11.41 -8.37 1.31
N GLY A 134 11.43 -7.25 0.59
CA GLY A 134 11.36 -5.92 1.19
C GLY A 134 10.09 -5.74 2.04
N ILE A 135 8.92 -6.09 1.50
CA ILE A 135 7.63 -6.03 2.20
C ILE A 135 7.62 -6.89 3.46
N HIS A 136 8.09 -8.14 3.40
CA HIS A 136 8.14 -9.02 4.57
C HIS A 136 9.08 -8.49 5.66
N LYS A 137 10.20 -7.87 5.27
CA LYS A 137 11.11 -7.23 6.25
C LYS A 137 10.43 -6.04 6.91
N MET A 138 9.74 -5.19 6.14
CA MET A 138 8.95 -4.08 6.68
C MET A 138 7.87 -4.58 7.65
N GLU A 139 7.15 -5.66 7.30
CA GLU A 139 6.13 -6.29 8.15
C GLU A 139 6.73 -6.69 9.50
N ASN A 140 7.88 -7.36 9.49
CA ASN A 140 8.57 -7.76 10.70
C ASN A 140 9.04 -6.57 11.55
N THR A 141 9.53 -5.49 10.92
CA THR A 141 9.96 -4.29 11.66
C THR A 141 8.78 -3.58 12.30
N ILE A 142 7.64 -3.46 11.62
CA ILE A 142 6.41 -2.88 12.17
C ILE A 142 5.89 -3.72 13.35
N GLN A 143 5.88 -5.04 13.23
CA GLN A 143 5.48 -5.93 14.33
C GLN A 143 6.40 -5.75 15.55
N LYS A 144 7.72 -5.64 15.34
CA LYS A 144 8.67 -5.35 16.43
C LYS A 144 8.32 -4.04 17.12
N MET A 145 8.10 -2.96 16.38
CA MET A 145 7.74 -1.66 16.95
C MET A 145 6.48 -1.73 17.82
N LYS A 146 5.47 -2.52 17.44
CA LYS A 146 4.25 -2.73 18.22
C LYS A 146 4.46 -3.53 19.49
N SER A 147 5.42 -4.45 19.47
CA SER A 147 5.76 -5.28 20.64
C SER A 147 6.64 -4.56 21.67
N MET A 148 7.16 -3.37 21.34
CA MET A 148 7.93 -2.55 22.28
C MET A 148 6.95 -1.88 23.24
N LYS A 149 6.94 -2.35 24.49
CA LYS A 149 6.27 -1.71 25.63
C LYS A 149 7.19 -0.70 26.28
#